data_AF-A0A512E4K6-F1
#
_entry.id   AF-A0A512E4K6-F1
#
_cell.length_a   1.000
_cell.length_b   1.000
_cell.length_c   1.000
_cell.angle_alpha   90.00
_cell.angle_beta   90.00
_cell.angle_gamma   90.00
#
_symmetry.space_group_name_H-M   'P 1'
#
loop_
_entity.id
_entity.type
_entity.pdbx_description
1 polymer ?
#
loop_
_entity_poly.entity_id
_entity_poly.type
_entity_poly.pdbx_seq_one_letter_code
_entity_poly.pdbx_strand_id
1 'polypeptide(L)' 'MGEWPLPLVRVVCDKCGRTGQYHTHKLIEQHGASVTMPDLRHILAQCPRRSNPSDPCMVVFVDRIER' A
#
# COMPACT_ATOMS: atom_id res chain seq x y z
N MET A 1 -3.63 -15.54 6.86
CA MET A 1 -4.50 -14.54 6.21
C MET A 1 -4.10 -13.18 6.75
N GLY A 2 -3.75 -12.23 5.89
CA GLY A 2 -3.34 -10.90 6.34
C GLY A 2 -4.55 -10.17 6.92
N GLU A 3 -4.72 -10.27 8.24
CA GLU A 3 -5.72 -9.52 8.98
C GLU A 3 -5.40 -8.03 8.84
N TRP A 4 -6.38 -7.22 8.47
CA TRP A 4 -6.23 -5.76 8.32
C TRP A 4 -6.03 -5.13 9.70
N PRO A 5 -4.80 -4.76 10.07
CA PRO A 5 -4.57 -4.16 11.37
C PRO A 5 -4.64 -2.65 11.18
N LEU A 6 -5.33 -1.96 12.09
CA LEU A 6 -5.42 -0.50 12.17
C LEU A 6 -6.39 0.18 11.18
N PRO A 7 -7.06 1.26 11.61
CA PRO A 7 -8.04 1.98 10.79
C PRO A 7 -7.42 2.82 9.66
N LEU A 8 -6.08 3.00 9.67
CA LEU A 8 -5.33 3.90 8.80
C LEU A 8 -4.05 3.24 8.28
N VAL A 9 -4.06 2.76 7.05
CA VAL A 9 -2.86 2.23 6.41
C VAL A 9 -2.00 3.37 5.85
N ARG A 10 -0.84 3.59 6.47
CA ARG A 10 0.19 4.51 5.97
C ARG A 10 1.09 3.81 4.96
N VAL A 11 1.29 4.46 3.81
CA VAL A 11 2.18 4.03 2.73
C VAL A 11 3.34 5.00 2.59
N VAL A 12 4.54 4.45 2.42
CA VAL A 12 5.73 5.22 2.10
C VAL A 12 6.46 4.53 0.95
N CYS A 13 6.87 5.29 -0.04
CA CYS A 13 7.76 4.85 -1.09
C CYS A 13 8.97 5.76 -1.12
N ASP A 14 10.10 5.23 -0.63
CA ASP A 14 11.38 5.94 -0.56
C ASP A 14 11.88 6.37 -1.94
N LYS A 15 11.66 5.53 -2.95
CA LYS A 15 12.08 5.76 -4.36
C LYS A 15 11.51 7.03 -4.98
N CYS A 16 10.21 7.27 -4.82
CA CYS A 16 9.54 8.43 -5.43
C CYS A 16 9.27 9.55 -4.42
N GLY A 17 9.50 9.30 -3.13
CA GLY A 17 9.13 10.18 -2.02
C GLY A 17 7.62 10.20 -1.75
N ARG A 18 6.87 9.20 -2.22
CA ARG A 18 5.42 9.15 -2.02
C ARG A 18 5.13 8.72 -0.59
N THR A 19 4.66 9.65 0.22
CA THR A 19 4.12 9.38 1.55
C THR A 19 2.62 9.63 1.53
N GLY A 20 1.82 8.67 2.00
CA GLY A 20 0.37 8.80 2.02
C GLY A 20 -0.25 7.97 3.14
N GLN A 21 -1.52 8.24 3.43
CA GLN A 21 -2.30 7.48 4.38
C GLN A 21 -3.68 7.20 3.78
N TYR A 22 -4.15 5.98 3.94
CA TYR A 22 -5.43 5.52 3.43
C TYR A 22 -6.24 4.94 4.57
N HIS A 23 -7.54 5.26 4.61
CA HIS A 23 -8.44 4.60 5.55
C HIS A 23 -8.66 3.16 5.10
N THR A 24 -8.46 2.21 6.01
CA THR A 24 -8.68 0.78 5.78
C THR A 24 -10.09 0.52 5.26
N HIS A 25 -11.10 1.18 5.85
CA HIS A 25 -12.49 1.10 5.37
C HIS A 25 -12.62 1.52 3.90
N LYS A 26 -12.01 2.64 3.51
CA LYS A 26 -12.03 3.09 2.11
C LYS A 26 -11.27 2.15 1.17
N LEU A 27 -10.20 1.51 1.63
CA LEU A 27 -9.47 0.52 0.83
C LEU A 27 -10.32 -0.73 0.61
N ILE A 28 -11.02 -1.18 1.65
CA ILE A 28 -11.97 -2.29 1.59
C ILE A 28 -13.15 -1.95 0.69
N GLU A 29 -13.70 -0.74 0.77
CA GLU A 29 -14.81 -0.30 -0.11
C GLU A 29 -14.39 -0.23 -1.58
N GLN A 30 -13.15 0.21 -1.87
CA GLN A 30 -12.67 0.37 -3.25
C GLN A 30 -12.12 -0.92 -3.88
N HIS A 31 -11.47 -1.78 -3.11
CA HIS A 31 -10.77 -2.98 -3.61
C HIS A 31 -11.38 -4.30 -3.11
N GLY A 32 -12.30 -4.25 -2.15
CA GLY A 32 -12.93 -5.41 -1.53
C GLY A 32 -12.16 -5.91 -0.29
N ALA A 33 -12.88 -6.41 0.70
CA ALA A 33 -12.30 -7.02 1.91
C ALA A 33 -11.47 -8.28 1.59
N SER A 34 -11.71 -8.88 0.42
CA SER A 34 -10.99 -10.04 -0.09
C SER A 34 -9.58 -9.73 -0.59
N VAL A 35 -9.25 -8.44 -0.81
CA VAL A 35 -7.92 -8.05 -1.25
C VAL A 35 -6.92 -8.27 -0.12
N THR A 36 -5.81 -8.92 -0.43
CA THR A 36 -4.75 -9.15 0.55
C THR A 36 -3.78 -7.97 0.56
N MET A 37 -3.14 -7.69 1.69
CA MET A 37 -2.10 -6.65 1.79
C MET A 37 -1.02 -6.72 0.67
N PRO A 38 -0.45 -7.88 0.30
CA PRO A 38 0.51 -7.93 -0.81
C PRO A 38 -0.11 -7.58 -2.18
N ASP A 39 -1.37 -7.96 -2.43
CA ASP A 39 -2.06 -7.57 -3.66
C ASP A 39 -2.38 -6.07 -3.68
N LEU A 40 -2.88 -5.55 -2.56
CA LEU A 40 -3.08 -4.12 -2.37
C LEU A 40 -1.78 -3.33 -2.53
N ARG A 41 -0.65 -3.87 -2.06
CA ARG A 41 0.67 -3.27 -2.29
C ARG A 41 0.95 -3.12 -3.77
N HIS A 42 0.70 -4.15 -4.57
CA HIS A 42 0.89 -4.09 -6.03
C HIS A 42 -0.06 -3.07 -6.67
N ILE A 43 -1.31 -3.00 -6.23
CA ILE A 43 -2.27 -2.00 -6.72
C ILE A 43 -1.82 -0.58 -6.37
N LEU A 44 -1.31 -0.36 -5.15
CA LEU A 44 -0.82 0.94 -4.69
C LEU A 44 0.61 1.26 -5.17
N ALA A 45 1.34 0.29 -5.73
CA ALA A 45 2.69 0.41 -6.29
C ALA A 45 2.74 1.18 -7.62
N GLN A 46 1.89 2.19 -7.77
CA GLN A 46 1.85 3.11 -8.89
C GLN A 46 2.72 4.33 -8.54
N CYS A 47 4.01 4.26 -8.88
CA CYS A 47 4.94 5.37 -8.70
C CYS A 47 4.79 6.35 -9.88
N PRO A 48 4.36 7.62 -9.68
CA PRO A 48 4.29 8.60 -10.77
C PRO A 48 5.68 9.03 -11.27
N ARG A 49 6.71 8.89 -10.41
CA ARG A 49 8.11 9.20 -10.73
C ARG A 49 8.85 8.02 -11.38
N ARG A 50 8.11 7.01 -11.85
CA ARG A 50 8.68 5.80 -12.46
C ARG A 50 9.26 6.16 -13.83
N SER A 51 10.49 6.67 -13.82
CA SER A 51 11.22 7.02 -15.04
C SER A 51 11.69 5.77 -15.79
N ASN A 52 11.75 4.61 -15.13
CA ASN A 52 12.24 3.38 -15.73
C ASN A 52 11.28 2.20 -15.42
N PRO A 53 10.83 1.44 -16.44
CA PRO A 53 9.91 0.32 -16.26
C PRO A 53 10.52 -0.85 -15.47
N SER A 54 11.86 -0.97 -15.45
CA SER A 54 12.56 -1.98 -14.66
C SER A 54 12.75 -1.61 -13.18
N ASP A 55 12.33 -0.41 -12.73
CA ASP A 55 12.38 -0.03 -11.32
C ASP A 55 11.01 -0.30 -10.68
N PRO A 56 10.85 -1.36 -9.87
CA PRO A 56 9.60 -1.61 -9.16
C PRO A 56 9.42 -0.59 -8.02
N CYS A 57 8.19 -0.10 -7.86
CA CYS A 57 7.84 0.81 -6.78
C CYS A 57 7.95 0.06 -5.44
N MET A 58 8.88 0.48 -4.58
CA MET A 58 9.12 -0.12 -3.27
C MET A 58 8.20 0.46 -2.20
N VAL A 59 6.89 0.56 -2.50
CA VAL A 59 5.92 1.04 -1.52
C VAL A 59 5.83 0.05 -0.35
N VAL A 60 6.00 0.56 0.86
CA VAL A 60 5.87 -0.20 2.10
C VAL A 60 4.73 0.34 2.93
N PHE A 61 3.97 -0.58 3.53
CA PHE A 61 3.07 -0.23 4.61
C PHE A 61 3.89 -0.10 5.88
N VAL A 62 3.87 1.08 6.49
CA VAL A 62 4.57 1.34 7.77
C VAL A 62 3.70 0.97 8.97
N ASP A 63 2.41 0.83 8.76
CA ASP A 63 1.40 0.60 9.79
C ASP A 63 1.06 -0.90 9.94
N ARG A 64 2.07 -1.77 9.81
CA ARG A 64 1.85 -3.21 10.00
C ARG A 64 1.87 -3.48 11.51
N ILE A 65 0.76 -3.98 12.06
CA ILE A 65 0.85 -4.74 13.31
C ILE A 65 1.54 -6.06 12.94
N GLU A 66 2.85 -6.13 13.14
CA GLU A 66 3.53 -7.41 13.26
C GLU A 66 3.02 -8.04 14.56
N ARG A 67 2.24 -9.13 14.44
CA ARG A 67 1.84 -9.96 15.58
C ARG A 67 2.37 -11.35 15.40
#